data_AF-A0A1V2AVJ7-F1
#
_entry.id   AF-A0A1V2AVJ7-F1
#
_cell.length_a   1.000
_cell.length_b   1.000
_cell.length_c   1.000
_cell.angle_alpha   90.00
_cell.angle_beta   90.00
_cell.angle_gamma   90.00
#
_symmetry.space_group_name_H-M   'P 1'
#
loop_
_entity.id
_entity.type
_entity.pdbx_description
1 polymer ?
#
loop_
_entity_poly.entity_id
_entity_poly.type
_entity_poly.pdbx_seq_one_letter_code
_entity_poly.pdbx_strand_id
1 'polypeptide(L)'
;MGTIGLTCLLIIIVNIIVSFKGFRDPSFFARYAFDVDGILLYRQYDRIISAGFLHANKTHLFLNMLALFFFSTSLEYFLSNEAYLTIYLASLIGGNLLSLFLHRHHGDYTAIGASGAVSGILFASIAIEPGVHIGLLFLPFHVPGWLFGICYVLYSIYGIRSQRDNIGHDAHLGGAMVGMLTALLFQPLAVIYNYGTILLILLPGIFIIYMVIRHPHLLLVDNLYFKRHHKGDLTIEDRYNSAKVIREQEIDGLLEKIHRNGLRSLTKKERKILEDNSKL
;
A
#
# COMPACT_ATOMS: atom_id res chain seq x y z
N MET A 1 -27.00 -17.48 2.06
CA MET A 1 -26.43 -16.29 2.73
C MET A 1 -25.13 -16.75 3.36
N GLY A 2 -23.98 -16.36 2.78
CA GLY A 2 -22.67 -16.77 3.29
C GLY A 2 -22.43 -16.19 4.68
N THR A 3 -22.06 -17.03 5.63
CA THR A 3 -21.51 -16.59 6.91
C THR A 3 -20.26 -15.77 6.64
N ILE A 4 -20.24 -14.52 7.08
CA ILE A 4 -19.04 -13.68 7.06
C ILE A 4 -17.97 -14.44 7.84
N GLY A 5 -16.79 -14.67 7.24
CA GLY A 5 -15.75 -15.41 7.93
C GLY A 5 -15.16 -14.59 9.07
N LEU A 6 -14.90 -15.31 10.16
CA LEU A 6 -14.43 -14.74 11.41
C LEU A 6 -13.07 -14.05 11.22
N THR A 7 -12.23 -14.57 10.33
CA THR A 7 -10.87 -14.07 10.09
C THR A 7 -10.88 -12.69 9.44
N CYS A 8 -11.69 -12.50 8.39
CA CYS A 8 -11.90 -11.19 7.79
C CYS A 8 -12.40 -10.15 8.82
N LEU A 9 -13.40 -10.50 9.63
CA LEU A 9 -13.93 -9.61 10.66
C LEU A 9 -12.87 -9.20 11.69
N LEU A 10 -12.06 -10.16 12.15
CA LEU A 10 -10.97 -9.88 13.08
C LEU A 10 -9.93 -8.92 12.46
N ILE A 11 -9.55 -9.13 11.20
CA ILE A 11 -8.63 -8.24 10.49
C ILE A 11 -9.22 -6.83 10.36
N ILE A 12 -10.50 -6.72 10.03
CA ILE A 12 -11.20 -5.43 9.95
C ILE A 12 -11.17 -4.72 11.31
N ILE A 13 -11.48 -5.43 12.39
CA ILE A 13 -11.48 -4.88 13.75
C ILE A 13 -10.08 -4.40 14.13
N VAL A 14 -9.03 -5.17 13.86
CA VAL A 14 -7.64 -4.79 14.15
C VAL A 14 -7.26 -3.53 13.36
N ASN A 15 -7.55 -3.48 12.06
CA ASN A 15 -7.31 -2.30 11.23
C ASN A 15 -8.01 -1.05 11.78
N ILE A 16 -9.27 -1.18 12.19
CA ILE A 16 -10.03 -0.08 12.80
C ILE A 16 -9.34 0.37 14.09
N ILE A 17 -9.04 -0.54 15.03
CA ILE A 17 -8.43 -0.19 16.32
C ILE A 17 -7.08 0.52 16.12
N VAL A 18 -6.20 -0.04 15.29
CA VAL A 18 -4.85 0.50 15.05
C VAL A 18 -4.92 1.85 14.34
N SER A 19 -5.76 1.97 13.32
CA SER A 19 -5.94 3.25 12.60
C SER A 19 -6.55 4.33 13.49
N PHE A 20 -7.54 4.01 14.32
CA PHE A 20 -8.11 5.00 15.26
C PHE A 20 -7.12 5.43 16.34
N LYS A 21 -6.21 4.53 16.77
CA LYS A 21 -5.08 4.93 17.61
C LYS A 21 -4.17 5.90 16.87
N GLY A 22 -3.78 5.58 15.62
CA GLY A 22 -2.97 6.46 14.77
C GLY A 22 -3.61 7.83 14.51
N PHE A 23 -4.93 7.91 14.35
CA PHE A 23 -5.63 9.20 14.20
C PHE A 23 -5.56 10.09 15.43
N ARG A 24 -5.41 9.51 16.63
CA ARG A 24 -5.38 10.23 17.90
C ARG A 24 -3.97 10.55 18.38
N ASP A 25 -2.99 9.76 17.94
CA ASP A 25 -1.62 9.82 18.39
C ASP A 25 -0.67 9.91 17.18
N PRO A 26 -0.26 11.14 16.79
CA PRO A 26 0.66 11.36 15.67
C PRO A 26 2.02 10.67 15.85
N SER A 27 2.50 10.53 17.08
CA SER A 27 3.77 9.84 17.37
C SER A 27 3.64 8.34 17.15
N PHE A 28 2.53 7.73 17.58
CA PHE A 28 2.20 6.35 17.25
C PHE A 28 2.10 6.15 15.73
N PHE A 29 1.40 7.05 15.03
CA PHE A 29 1.29 6.99 13.58
C PHE A 29 2.67 7.02 12.91
N ALA A 30 3.52 7.99 13.28
CA ALA A 30 4.84 8.15 12.70
C ALA A 30 5.78 6.97 12.99
N ARG A 31 5.68 6.32 14.16
CA ARG A 31 6.51 5.15 14.52
C ARG A 31 6.14 3.89 13.75
N TYR A 32 4.88 3.71 13.39
CA TYR A 32 4.39 2.48 12.76
C TYR A 32 4.06 2.63 11.27
N ALA A 33 4.12 3.85 10.72
CA ALA A 33 4.07 4.06 9.28
C ALA A 33 5.27 3.40 8.57
N PHE A 34 5.09 3.02 7.32
CA PHE A 34 6.21 2.56 6.50
C PHE A 34 7.13 3.76 6.28
N ASP A 35 8.42 3.58 6.51
CA ASP A 35 9.43 4.62 6.36
C ASP A 35 10.75 3.94 5.97
N VAL A 36 11.30 4.32 4.82
CA VAL A 36 12.46 3.62 4.24
C VAL A 36 13.68 3.71 5.14
N ASP A 37 14.02 4.90 5.62
CA ASP A 37 15.16 5.09 6.52
C ASP A 37 14.95 4.40 7.87
N GLY A 38 13.74 4.49 8.43
CA GLY A 38 13.29 3.72 9.60
C GLY A 38 13.60 2.23 9.47
N ILE A 39 13.29 1.65 8.32
CA ILE A 39 13.48 0.22 8.05
C ILE A 39 14.96 -0.11 7.79
N LEU A 40 15.63 0.63 6.91
CA LEU A 40 16.97 0.28 6.41
C LEU A 40 18.09 0.73 7.35
N LEU A 41 18.02 1.96 7.88
CA LEU A 41 19.07 2.54 8.73
C LEU A 41 18.84 2.20 10.20
N TYR A 42 17.60 2.35 10.67
CA TYR A 42 17.26 2.17 12.08
C TYR A 42 16.74 0.77 12.44
N ARG A 43 16.69 -0.15 11.46
CA ARG A 43 16.28 -1.55 11.63
C ARG A 43 14.88 -1.74 12.24
N GLN A 44 13.97 -0.80 11.98
CA GLN A 44 12.59 -0.84 12.46
C GLN A 44 11.73 -1.71 11.53
N TYR A 45 12.11 -3.00 11.41
CA TYR A 45 11.49 -3.95 10.48
C TYR A 45 9.99 -4.19 10.75
N ASP A 46 9.53 -3.89 11.96
CA ASP A 46 8.12 -3.94 12.34
C ASP A 46 7.24 -3.01 11.48
N ARG A 47 7.82 -1.95 10.88
CA ARG A 47 7.15 -1.04 9.93
C ARG A 47 6.67 -1.75 8.66
N ILE A 48 7.32 -2.84 8.25
CA ILE A 48 6.90 -3.64 7.09
C ILE A 48 5.51 -4.25 7.32
N ILE A 49 5.14 -4.57 8.56
CA ILE A 49 3.84 -5.15 8.89
C ILE A 49 2.89 -4.08 9.42
N SER A 50 3.34 -3.29 10.39
CA SER A 50 2.50 -2.34 11.12
C SER A 50 1.91 -1.24 10.24
N ALA A 51 2.62 -0.82 9.19
CA ALA A 51 2.12 0.19 8.24
C ALA A 51 0.83 -0.24 7.53
N GLY A 52 0.65 -1.55 7.33
CA GLY A 52 -0.55 -2.10 6.71
C GLY A 52 -1.83 -1.94 7.55
N PHE A 53 -1.70 -1.61 8.84
CA PHE A 53 -2.82 -1.41 9.75
C PHE A 53 -3.12 0.06 10.06
N LEU A 54 -2.32 0.98 9.52
CA LEU A 54 -2.53 2.42 9.62
C LEU A 54 -3.18 2.95 8.35
N HIS A 55 -4.04 3.97 8.46
CA HIS A 55 -4.68 4.62 7.33
C HIS A 55 -4.60 6.13 7.49
N ALA A 56 -4.55 6.90 6.40
CA ALA A 56 -4.31 8.34 6.47
C ALA A 56 -5.53 9.11 6.99
N ASN A 57 -6.73 8.58 6.76
CA ASN A 57 -7.98 9.12 7.29
C ASN A 57 -9.09 8.06 7.32
N LYS A 58 -10.24 8.44 7.88
CA LYS A 58 -11.42 7.59 8.01
C LYS A 58 -11.95 7.08 6.67
N THR A 59 -11.88 7.89 5.61
CA THR A 59 -12.34 7.49 4.26
C THR A 59 -11.44 6.42 3.68
N HIS A 60 -10.11 6.56 3.80
CA HIS A 60 -9.16 5.56 3.34
C HIS A 60 -9.33 4.23 4.09
N LEU A 61 -9.50 4.28 5.41
CA LEU A 61 -9.83 3.12 6.22
C LEU A 61 -11.15 2.47 5.75
N PHE A 62 -12.21 3.27 5.61
CA PHE A 62 -13.52 2.77 5.20
C PHE A 62 -13.48 2.06 3.84
N LEU A 63 -12.85 2.66 2.83
CA LEU A 63 -12.75 2.07 1.49
C LEU A 63 -11.94 0.77 1.51
N ASN A 64 -10.84 0.70 2.27
CA ASN A 64 -10.07 -0.54 2.43
C ASN A 64 -10.89 -1.64 3.09
N MET A 65 -11.57 -1.33 4.20
CA MET A 65 -12.34 -2.34 4.93
C MET A 65 -13.56 -2.79 4.14
N LEU A 66 -14.17 -1.89 3.36
CA LEU A 66 -15.27 -2.21 2.47
C LEU A 66 -14.81 -3.12 1.33
N ALA A 67 -13.69 -2.80 0.68
CA ALA A 67 -13.10 -3.65 -0.36
C ALA A 67 -12.70 -5.03 0.20
N LEU A 68 -12.03 -5.05 1.36
CA LEU A 68 -11.66 -6.28 2.05
C LEU A 68 -12.91 -7.13 2.30
N PHE A 69 -13.96 -6.58 2.91
CA PHE A 69 -15.19 -7.28 3.20
C PHE A 69 -15.79 -7.95 1.95
N PHE A 70 -15.92 -7.22 0.84
CA PHE A 70 -16.48 -7.76 -0.39
C PHE A 70 -15.62 -8.88 -0.99
N PHE A 71 -14.30 -8.71 -1.08
CA PHE A 71 -13.43 -9.72 -1.70
C PHE A 71 -13.20 -10.95 -0.80
N SER A 72 -13.34 -10.81 0.51
CA SER A 72 -13.18 -11.91 1.47
C SER A 72 -14.34 -12.90 1.44
N THR A 73 -15.56 -12.40 1.17
CA THR A 73 -16.79 -13.17 1.33
C THR A 73 -16.83 -14.43 0.47
N SER A 74 -16.26 -14.39 -0.75
CA SER A 74 -16.14 -15.59 -1.59
C SER A 74 -14.96 -16.48 -1.18
N LEU A 75 -13.82 -15.90 -0.80
CA LEU A 75 -12.59 -16.64 -0.49
C LEU A 75 -12.67 -17.48 0.77
N GLU A 76 -13.29 -16.97 1.84
CA GLU A 76 -13.41 -17.68 3.11
C GLU A 76 -14.29 -18.95 3.00
N TYR A 77 -15.05 -19.11 1.91
CA TYR A 77 -15.74 -20.36 1.59
C TYR A 77 -14.80 -21.44 1.04
N PHE A 78 -13.76 -21.03 0.28
CA PHE A 78 -12.83 -21.93 -0.40
C PHE A 78 -11.55 -22.20 0.40
N LEU A 79 -11.27 -21.43 1.45
CA LEU A 79 -10.02 -21.47 2.18
C LEU A 79 -10.24 -21.73 3.67
N SER A 80 -9.26 -22.38 4.31
CA SER A 80 -9.21 -22.40 5.78
C SER A 80 -8.86 -21.00 6.31
N ASN A 81 -9.17 -20.75 7.59
CA ASN A 81 -8.84 -19.49 8.26
C ASN A 81 -7.33 -19.20 8.20
N GLU A 82 -6.50 -20.24 8.36
CA GLU A 82 -5.04 -20.14 8.32
C GLU A 82 -4.54 -19.78 6.92
N ALA A 83 -5.10 -20.40 5.88
CA ALA A 83 -4.75 -20.11 4.49
C ALA A 83 -5.13 -18.66 4.13
N TYR A 84 -6.35 -18.24 4.50
CA TYR A 84 -6.83 -16.88 4.27
C TYR A 84 -5.95 -15.84 4.98
N LEU A 85 -5.66 -16.05 6.28
CA LEU A 85 -4.78 -15.16 7.05
C LEU A 85 -3.36 -15.11 6.46
N THR A 86 -2.84 -16.26 6.02
CA THR A 86 -1.51 -16.34 5.40
C THR A 86 -1.46 -15.55 4.10
N ILE A 87 -2.49 -15.66 3.24
CA ILE A 87 -2.57 -14.87 2.01
C ILE A 87 -2.62 -13.38 2.34
N TYR A 88 -3.43 -12.96 3.30
CA TYR A 88 -3.51 -11.55 3.71
C TYR A 88 -2.14 -11.02 4.17
N LEU A 89 -1.49 -11.71 5.11
CA LEU A 89 -0.21 -11.27 5.67
C LEU A 89 0.94 -11.37 4.66
N ALA A 90 1.00 -12.43 3.86
CA ALA A 90 2.01 -12.58 2.81
C ALA A 90 1.87 -11.48 1.76
N SER A 91 0.65 -11.11 1.39
CA SER A 91 0.38 -10.02 0.44
C SER A 91 0.78 -8.66 1.01
N LEU A 92 0.47 -8.40 2.28
CA LEU A 92 0.90 -7.20 3.00
C LEU A 92 2.43 -7.08 2.99
N ILE A 93 3.12 -8.14 3.42
CA ILE A 93 4.58 -8.17 3.49
C ILE A 93 5.19 -8.08 2.09
N GLY A 94 4.67 -8.84 1.13
CA GLY A 94 5.14 -8.88 -0.25
C GLY A 94 5.01 -7.53 -0.95
N GLY A 95 3.89 -6.84 -0.77
CA GLY A 95 3.70 -5.47 -1.24
C GLY A 95 4.73 -4.52 -0.64
N ASN A 96 4.83 -4.49 0.69
CA ASN A 96 5.75 -3.59 1.38
C ASN A 96 7.23 -3.90 1.10
N LEU A 97 7.59 -5.16 0.83
CA LEU A 97 8.93 -5.53 0.40
C LEU A 97 9.24 -5.07 -1.02
N LEU A 98 8.28 -5.15 -1.95
CA LEU A 98 8.45 -4.59 -3.29
C LEU A 98 8.62 -3.08 -3.20
N SER A 99 7.81 -2.41 -2.38
CA SER A 99 7.95 -0.97 -2.14
C SER A 99 9.29 -0.59 -1.55
N LEU A 100 9.74 -1.32 -0.53
CA LEU A 100 11.05 -1.11 0.07
C LEU A 100 12.16 -1.28 -0.96
N PHE A 101 12.07 -2.31 -1.79
CA PHE A 101 13.07 -2.57 -2.81
C PHE A 101 13.13 -1.42 -3.82
N LEU A 102 11.99 -0.95 -4.34
CA LEU A 102 11.96 0.13 -5.34
C LEU A 102 12.35 1.48 -4.77
N HIS A 103 11.98 1.75 -3.51
CA HIS A 103 12.20 3.04 -2.86
C HIS A 103 13.42 3.06 -1.92
N ARG A 104 14.27 2.02 -1.89
CA ARG A 104 15.47 1.91 -1.02
C ARG A 104 16.48 3.07 -1.11
N HIS A 105 16.40 3.89 -2.15
CA HIS A 105 17.25 5.07 -2.36
C HIS A 105 16.52 6.40 -2.11
N HIS A 106 15.27 6.35 -1.65
CA HIS A 106 14.40 7.46 -1.30
C HIS A 106 14.06 7.36 0.19
N GLY A 107 14.97 7.84 1.05
CA GLY A 107 14.87 7.67 2.51
C GLY A 107 13.63 8.31 3.14
N ASP A 108 13.11 9.35 2.48
CA ASP A 108 11.90 10.08 2.85
C ASP A 108 10.60 9.36 2.48
N TYR A 109 10.66 8.31 1.65
CA TYR A 109 9.47 7.58 1.20
C TYR A 109 8.73 6.92 2.36
N THR A 110 7.43 7.18 2.41
CA THR A 110 6.51 6.62 3.39
C THR A 110 5.24 6.09 2.76
N ALA A 111 4.69 5.05 3.36
CA ALA A 111 3.45 4.42 2.94
C ALA A 111 2.65 3.88 4.14
N ILE A 112 1.35 3.72 3.95
CA ILE A 112 0.42 3.22 4.96
C ILE A 112 -0.81 2.64 4.26
N GLY A 113 -1.47 1.68 4.90
CA GLY A 113 -2.75 1.14 4.46
C GLY A 113 -2.71 -0.35 4.15
N ALA A 114 -3.88 -0.99 4.30
CA ALA A 114 -4.04 -2.42 4.05
C ALA A 114 -4.10 -2.78 2.55
N SER A 115 -4.00 -1.80 1.67
CA SER A 115 -4.39 -1.92 0.25
C SER A 115 -3.58 -2.97 -0.52
N GLY A 116 -2.28 -3.12 -0.25
CA GLY A 116 -1.49 -4.24 -0.81
C GLY A 116 -2.01 -5.62 -0.38
N ALA A 117 -2.45 -5.76 0.87
CA ALA A 117 -3.07 -6.99 1.37
C ALA A 117 -4.45 -7.23 0.73
N VAL A 118 -5.26 -6.19 0.60
CA VAL A 118 -6.58 -6.24 -0.06
C VAL A 118 -6.44 -6.63 -1.54
N SER A 119 -5.46 -6.08 -2.25
CA SER A 119 -5.14 -6.47 -3.63
C SER A 119 -4.71 -7.94 -3.72
N GLY A 120 -3.97 -8.43 -2.75
CA GLY A 120 -3.61 -9.85 -2.66
C GLY A 120 -4.81 -10.76 -2.46
N ILE A 121 -5.76 -10.39 -1.59
CA ILE A 121 -7.04 -11.09 -1.43
C ILE A 121 -7.83 -11.07 -2.74
N LEU A 122 -7.95 -9.92 -3.40
CA LEU A 122 -8.62 -9.81 -4.70
C LEU A 122 -8.00 -10.75 -5.76
N PHE A 123 -6.68 -10.76 -5.87
CA PHE A 123 -5.99 -11.58 -6.87
C PHE A 123 -6.00 -13.06 -6.51
N ALA A 124 -6.07 -13.41 -5.22
CA ALA A 124 -6.36 -14.76 -4.77
C ALA A 124 -7.76 -15.22 -5.23
N SER A 125 -8.79 -14.36 -5.13
CA SER A 125 -10.14 -14.67 -5.65
C SER A 125 -10.10 -14.90 -7.16
N ILE A 126 -9.42 -14.03 -7.91
CA ILE A 126 -9.29 -14.15 -9.38
C ILE A 126 -8.59 -15.46 -9.78
N ALA A 127 -7.61 -15.92 -8.99
CA ALA A 127 -6.91 -17.17 -9.23
C ALA A 127 -7.77 -18.40 -8.92
N ILE A 128 -8.44 -18.41 -7.77
CA ILE A 128 -9.17 -19.58 -7.25
C ILE A 128 -10.55 -19.74 -7.92
N GLU A 129 -11.19 -18.66 -8.37
CA GLU A 129 -12.56 -18.70 -8.89
C GLU A 129 -12.61 -18.36 -10.40
N PRO A 130 -12.70 -19.37 -11.29
CA PRO A 130 -12.75 -19.15 -12.73
C PRO A 130 -14.00 -18.40 -13.13
N GLY A 131 -13.85 -17.38 -13.97
CA GLY A 131 -15.00 -16.58 -14.42
C GLY A 131 -15.59 -15.68 -13.34
N VAL A 132 -14.90 -15.49 -12.19
CA VAL A 132 -15.32 -14.51 -11.19
C VAL A 132 -15.49 -13.13 -11.81
N HIS A 133 -16.50 -12.41 -11.37
CA HIS A 133 -16.79 -11.04 -11.79
C HIS A 133 -16.50 -10.09 -10.64
N ILE A 134 -15.70 -9.06 -10.90
CA ILE A 134 -15.30 -8.05 -9.93
C ILE A 134 -16.26 -6.87 -10.04
N GLY A 135 -17.02 -6.61 -8.98
CA GLY A 135 -17.84 -5.40 -8.88
C GLY A 135 -16.95 -4.18 -8.67
N LEU A 136 -17.20 -3.12 -9.44
CA LEU A 136 -16.56 -1.83 -9.18
C LEU A 136 -17.33 -1.09 -8.10
N LEU A 137 -16.61 -0.60 -7.09
CA LEU A 137 -17.24 0.07 -5.97
C LEU A 137 -18.05 1.28 -6.45
N PHE A 138 -19.31 1.35 -6.01
CA PHE A 138 -20.29 2.40 -6.37
C PHE A 138 -20.80 2.38 -7.83
N LEU A 139 -20.41 1.40 -8.65
CA LEU A 139 -20.89 1.29 -10.03
C LEU A 139 -21.74 0.03 -10.20
N PRO A 140 -22.87 0.11 -10.94
CA PRO A 140 -23.80 -1.02 -11.09
C PRO A 140 -23.35 -2.01 -12.19
N PHE A 141 -22.05 -2.20 -12.37
CA PHE A 141 -21.51 -3.14 -13.34
C PHE A 141 -20.33 -3.92 -12.78
N HIS A 142 -20.15 -5.11 -13.33
CA HIS A 142 -19.10 -6.04 -12.94
C HIS A 142 -18.21 -6.32 -14.13
N VAL A 143 -16.92 -6.53 -13.86
CA VAL A 143 -15.90 -6.78 -14.88
C VAL A 143 -15.36 -8.21 -14.69
N PRO A 144 -15.19 -9.01 -15.76
CA PRO A 144 -14.55 -10.31 -15.64
C PRO A 144 -13.19 -10.22 -14.95
N GLY A 145 -12.90 -11.11 -14.00
CA GLY A 145 -11.72 -11.05 -13.15
C GLY A 145 -10.40 -11.07 -13.91
N TRP A 146 -10.32 -11.81 -15.02
CA TRP A 146 -9.15 -11.80 -15.91
C TRP A 146 -8.89 -10.41 -16.51
N LEU A 147 -9.96 -9.71 -16.92
CA LEU A 147 -9.88 -8.38 -17.53
C LEU A 147 -9.54 -7.34 -16.46
N PHE A 148 -10.16 -7.44 -15.28
CA PHE A 148 -9.81 -6.60 -14.15
C PHE A 148 -8.32 -6.77 -13.80
N GLY A 149 -7.86 -8.01 -13.66
CA GLY A 149 -6.48 -8.33 -13.26
C GLY A 149 -5.44 -7.78 -14.23
N ILE A 150 -5.63 -7.95 -15.55
CA ILE A 150 -4.68 -7.41 -16.53
C ILE A 150 -4.71 -5.88 -16.57
N CYS A 151 -5.89 -5.25 -16.53
CA CYS A 151 -6.02 -3.80 -16.48
C CYS A 151 -5.39 -3.23 -15.20
N TYR A 152 -5.56 -3.91 -14.06
CA TYR A 152 -4.95 -3.55 -12.80
C TYR A 152 -3.43 -3.58 -12.89
N VAL A 153 -2.84 -4.67 -13.38
CA VAL A 153 -1.38 -4.77 -13.59
C VAL A 153 -0.89 -3.65 -14.50
N LEU A 154 -1.52 -3.42 -15.65
CA LEU A 154 -1.16 -2.34 -16.57
C LEU A 154 -1.27 -0.95 -15.96
N TYR A 155 -2.31 -0.71 -15.17
CA TYR A 155 -2.52 0.56 -14.49
C TYR A 155 -1.49 0.79 -13.38
N SER A 156 -1.21 -0.21 -12.54
CA SER A 156 -0.17 -0.11 -11.50
C SER A 156 1.19 0.20 -12.11
N ILE A 157 1.49 -0.34 -13.30
CA ILE A 157 2.73 -0.04 -14.02
C ILE A 157 2.80 1.41 -14.45
N TYR A 158 1.73 1.89 -15.06
CA TYR A 158 1.64 3.28 -15.46
C TYR A 158 1.79 4.20 -14.23
N GLY A 159 1.16 3.84 -13.11
CA GLY A 159 1.28 4.52 -11.81
C GLY A 159 2.73 4.60 -11.33
N ILE A 160 3.41 3.45 -11.18
CA ILE A 160 4.82 3.36 -10.77
C ILE A 160 5.74 4.22 -11.66
N ARG A 161 5.50 4.22 -12.98
CA ARG A 161 6.31 4.99 -13.95
C ARG A 161 6.05 6.49 -13.90
N SER A 162 4.80 6.87 -13.76
CA SER A 162 4.39 8.26 -13.93
C SER A 162 4.74 9.11 -12.71
N GLN A 163 4.85 8.50 -11.52
CA GLN A 163 5.00 9.19 -10.23
C GLN A 163 4.03 10.39 -10.09
N ARG A 164 2.87 10.31 -10.75
CA ARG A 164 1.90 11.42 -10.84
C ARG A 164 1.04 11.53 -9.59
N ASP A 165 0.86 10.42 -8.88
CA ASP A 165 0.11 10.30 -7.64
C ASP A 165 0.99 9.65 -6.55
N ASN A 166 0.74 9.95 -5.28
CA ASN A 166 1.37 9.25 -4.16
C ASN A 166 0.64 7.93 -3.84
N ILE A 167 0.06 7.25 -4.83
CA ILE A 167 -0.57 5.95 -4.62
C ILE A 167 0.54 4.88 -4.60
N GLY A 168 0.52 4.00 -3.59
CA GLY A 168 1.43 2.84 -3.48
C GLY A 168 1.21 1.74 -4.52
N HIS A 169 1.27 2.07 -5.82
CA HIS A 169 1.04 1.16 -6.95
C HIS A 169 2.00 -0.04 -6.96
N ASP A 170 3.21 0.15 -6.44
CA ASP A 170 4.20 -0.87 -6.18
C ASP A 170 3.77 -1.83 -5.05
N ALA A 171 3.30 -1.31 -3.91
CA ALA A 171 2.78 -2.14 -2.82
C ALA A 171 1.58 -2.97 -3.29
N HIS A 172 0.72 -2.35 -4.09
CA HIS A 172 -0.45 -2.94 -4.73
C HIS A 172 -0.09 -4.07 -5.69
N LEU A 173 0.83 -3.85 -6.61
CA LEU A 173 1.30 -4.86 -7.55
C LEU A 173 2.01 -6.01 -6.83
N GLY A 174 2.88 -5.69 -5.87
CA GLY A 174 3.60 -6.70 -5.08
C GLY A 174 2.64 -7.57 -4.26
N GLY A 175 1.67 -6.94 -3.60
CA GLY A 175 0.64 -7.64 -2.85
C GLY A 175 -0.26 -8.50 -3.73
N ALA A 176 -0.67 -8.00 -4.90
CA ALA A 176 -1.44 -8.76 -5.87
C ALA A 176 -0.71 -10.02 -6.36
N MET A 177 0.56 -9.90 -6.74
CA MET A 177 1.36 -11.04 -7.21
C MET A 177 1.63 -12.05 -6.09
N VAL A 178 2.03 -11.58 -4.91
CA VAL A 178 2.31 -12.48 -3.77
C VAL A 178 1.03 -13.15 -3.27
N GLY A 179 -0.10 -12.44 -3.23
CA GLY A 179 -1.40 -13.01 -2.87
C GLY A 179 -1.85 -14.10 -3.83
N MET A 180 -1.75 -13.84 -5.14
CA MET A 180 -2.03 -14.86 -6.16
C MET A 180 -1.14 -16.08 -6.00
N LEU A 181 0.18 -15.90 -5.89
CA LEU A 181 1.12 -17.02 -5.74
C LEU A 181 0.86 -17.81 -4.45
N THR A 182 0.61 -17.13 -3.33
CA THR A 182 0.30 -17.77 -2.05
C THR A 182 -1.01 -18.56 -2.12
N ALA A 183 -2.03 -18.02 -2.79
CA ALA A 183 -3.29 -18.71 -3.01
C ALA A 183 -3.09 -20.01 -3.80
N LEU A 184 -2.23 -20.02 -4.82
CA LEU A 184 -1.92 -21.23 -5.60
C LEU A 184 -1.16 -22.30 -4.78
N LEU A 185 -0.45 -21.92 -3.71
CA LEU A 185 0.15 -22.89 -2.80
C LEU A 185 -0.90 -23.63 -1.96
N PHE A 186 -1.96 -22.93 -1.54
CA PHE A 186 -3.06 -23.52 -0.76
C PHE A 186 -4.12 -24.19 -1.63
N GLN A 187 -4.32 -23.72 -2.86
CA GLN A 187 -5.28 -24.24 -3.83
C GLN A 187 -4.60 -24.55 -5.17
N PRO A 188 -3.69 -25.54 -5.23
CA PRO A 188 -2.91 -25.85 -6.43
C PRO A 188 -3.75 -26.30 -7.62
N LEU A 189 -4.94 -26.88 -7.37
CA LEU A 189 -5.87 -27.26 -8.42
C LEU A 189 -6.35 -26.05 -9.25
N ALA A 190 -6.29 -24.82 -8.69
CA ALA A 190 -6.60 -23.59 -9.41
C ALA A 190 -5.78 -23.40 -10.68
N VAL A 191 -4.53 -23.88 -10.69
CA VAL A 191 -3.71 -23.86 -11.89
C VAL A 191 -4.35 -24.68 -13.01
N ILE A 192 -4.93 -25.84 -12.71
CA ILE A 192 -5.47 -26.73 -13.74
C ILE A 192 -6.70 -26.11 -14.41
N TYR A 193 -7.64 -25.60 -13.61
CA TYR A 193 -8.91 -25.11 -14.12
C TYR A 193 -8.93 -23.61 -14.50
N ASN A 194 -7.91 -22.83 -14.09
CA ASN A 194 -7.84 -21.39 -14.36
C ASN A 194 -6.47 -20.92 -14.91
N TYR A 195 -5.65 -21.81 -15.48
CA TYR A 195 -4.30 -21.47 -15.97
C TYR A 195 -4.30 -20.26 -16.92
N GLY A 196 -5.31 -20.12 -17.78
CA GLY A 196 -5.40 -19.02 -18.74
C GLY A 196 -5.38 -17.65 -18.05
N THR A 197 -6.26 -17.44 -17.08
CA THR A 197 -6.32 -16.20 -16.27
C THR A 197 -5.03 -16.01 -15.48
N ILE A 198 -4.55 -17.07 -14.82
CA ILE A 198 -3.36 -17.03 -13.97
C ILE A 198 -2.14 -16.61 -14.79
N LEU A 199 -1.87 -17.25 -15.93
CA LEU A 199 -0.73 -16.94 -16.79
C LEU A 199 -0.87 -15.55 -17.44
N LEU A 200 -2.08 -15.17 -17.85
CA LEU A 200 -2.36 -13.86 -18.43
C LEU A 200 -2.04 -12.71 -17.46
N ILE A 201 -2.16 -12.94 -16.15
CA ILE A 201 -1.87 -11.96 -15.11
C ILE A 201 -0.42 -12.06 -14.63
N LEU A 202 0.05 -13.26 -14.28
CA LEU A 202 1.38 -13.47 -13.71
C LEU A 202 2.50 -13.20 -14.70
N LEU A 203 2.38 -13.62 -15.97
CA LEU A 203 3.47 -13.45 -16.93
C LEU A 203 3.78 -11.97 -17.18
N PRO A 204 2.80 -11.10 -17.50
CA PRO A 204 3.06 -9.67 -17.57
C PRO A 204 3.54 -9.11 -16.23
N GLY A 205 2.88 -9.44 -15.11
CA GLY A 205 3.25 -8.94 -13.79
C GLY A 205 4.71 -9.22 -13.42
N ILE A 206 5.17 -10.47 -13.60
CA ILE A 206 6.56 -10.89 -13.33
C ILE A 206 7.52 -10.22 -14.32
N PHE A 207 7.21 -10.23 -15.62
CA PHE A 207 8.05 -9.60 -16.65
C PHE A 207 8.28 -8.12 -16.34
N ILE A 208 7.23 -7.43 -15.92
CA ILE A 208 7.26 -6.03 -15.57
C ILE A 208 8.05 -5.80 -14.27
N ILE A 209 7.80 -6.57 -13.22
CA ILE A 209 8.59 -6.45 -11.98
C ILE A 209 10.07 -6.63 -12.31
N TYR A 210 10.40 -7.65 -13.12
CA TYR A 210 11.77 -7.85 -13.61
C TYR A 210 12.31 -6.63 -14.39
N MET A 211 11.53 -6.08 -15.32
CA MET A 211 11.90 -4.90 -16.09
C MET A 211 12.13 -3.67 -15.20
N VAL A 212 11.25 -3.44 -14.22
CA VAL A 212 11.36 -2.33 -13.26
C VAL A 212 12.65 -2.44 -12.45
N ILE A 213 13.00 -3.66 -12.03
CA ILE A 213 14.20 -3.94 -11.25
C ILE A 213 15.47 -3.78 -12.08
N ARG A 214 15.49 -4.28 -13.33
CA ARG A 214 16.70 -4.35 -14.17
C ARG A 214 16.92 -3.13 -15.05
N HIS A 215 15.84 -2.47 -15.46
CA HIS A 215 15.87 -1.36 -16.38
C HIS A 215 15.04 -0.18 -15.84
N PRO A 216 15.39 0.35 -14.65
CA PRO A 216 14.64 1.47 -14.05
C PRO A 216 14.66 2.72 -14.93
N HIS A 217 15.71 2.92 -15.74
CA HIS A 217 15.79 4.03 -16.70
C HIS A 217 14.70 3.97 -17.78
N LEU A 218 14.21 2.77 -18.13
CA LEU A 218 13.10 2.64 -19.08
C LEU A 218 11.77 3.08 -18.48
N LEU A 219 11.69 3.32 -17.17
CA LEU A 219 10.50 3.81 -16.47
C LEU A 219 10.39 5.34 -16.47
N LEU A 220 11.52 6.04 -16.66
CA LEU A 220 11.57 7.49 -16.80
C LEU A 220 10.99 7.87 -18.17
N VAL A 221 9.68 8.14 -18.21
CA VAL A 221 9.11 8.88 -19.33
C VAL A 221 9.32 10.34 -19.00
N ASP A 222 10.23 11.00 -19.70
CA ASP A 222 10.30 12.47 -19.70
C ASP A 222 8.94 12.99 -20.18
N ASN A 223 8.10 13.42 -19.23
CA ASN A 223 6.81 14.01 -19.53
C ASN A 223 7.03 15.43 -20.08
N LEU A 224 7.50 15.54 -21.33
CA LEU A 224 7.58 16.80 -22.07
C LEU A 224 6.21 17.50 -22.20
N TYR A 225 5.11 16.75 -22.05
CA TYR A 225 3.73 17.24 -22.22
C TYR A 225 2.98 17.59 -20.93
N PHE A 226 3.44 17.18 -19.75
CA PHE A 226 2.69 17.36 -18.50
C PHE A 226 3.47 18.20 -17.49
N LYS A 227 3.17 19.50 -17.49
CA LYS A 227 3.52 20.43 -16.41
C LYS A 227 3.10 19.84 -15.06
N ARG A 228 3.96 19.98 -14.04
CA ARG A 228 3.64 19.84 -12.60
C ARG A 228 2.20 20.31 -12.35
N HIS A 229 1.33 19.41 -11.91
CA HIS A 229 -0.04 19.78 -11.61
C HIS A 229 -0.07 20.84 -10.50
N HIS A 230 -0.75 21.96 -10.80
CA HIS A 230 -1.20 22.95 -9.84
C HIS A 230 -2.28 22.35 -8.92
N LYS A 231 -2.27 22.77 -7.65
CA LYS A 231 -3.30 22.66 -6.60
C LYS A 231 -4.72 22.36 -7.12
N GLY A 232 -5.25 21.17 -6.83
CA GLY A 232 -6.66 20.84 -7.06
C GLY A 232 -7.08 19.55 -6.37
N ASP A 233 -6.58 18.41 -6.87
CA ASP A 233 -7.01 17.09 -6.41
C ASP A 233 -5.83 16.31 -5.83
N LEU A 234 -5.58 16.48 -4.53
CA LEU A 234 -4.65 15.63 -3.78
C LEU A 234 -5.36 14.31 -3.43
N THR A 235 -4.80 13.18 -3.85
CA THR A 235 -5.14 11.85 -3.33
C THR A 235 -4.95 11.80 -1.81
N ILE A 236 -5.55 10.80 -1.17
CA ILE A 236 -5.49 10.71 0.30
C ILE A 236 -4.04 10.49 0.79
N GLU A 237 -3.26 9.69 0.06
CA GLU A 237 -1.83 9.47 0.34
C GLU A 237 -1.01 10.74 0.06
N ASP A 238 -1.37 11.54 -0.97
CA ASP A 238 -0.73 12.84 -1.23
C ASP A 238 -0.79 13.77 -0.02
N ARG A 239 -1.90 13.79 0.73
CA ARG A 239 -2.03 14.66 1.91
C ARG A 239 -1.09 14.27 3.05
N TYR A 240 -0.79 12.98 3.23
CA TYR A 240 0.15 12.53 4.25
C TYR A 240 1.58 12.84 3.86
N ASN A 241 1.99 12.45 2.65
CA ASN A 241 3.34 12.71 2.15
C ASN A 241 3.63 14.21 2.08
N SER A 242 2.68 15.03 1.59
CA SER A 242 2.82 16.49 1.61
C SER A 242 2.89 17.08 3.03
N ALA A 243 2.12 16.55 3.99
CA ALA A 243 2.22 16.98 5.38
C ALA A 243 3.54 16.58 6.06
N LYS A 244 4.17 15.48 5.65
CA LYS A 244 5.53 15.09 6.08
C LYS A 244 6.57 16.04 5.50
N VAL A 245 6.57 16.26 4.18
CA VAL A 245 7.50 17.17 3.49
C VAL A 245 7.42 18.59 4.05
N ILE A 246 6.22 19.13 4.28
CA ILE A 246 6.05 20.47 4.88
C ILE A 246 6.66 20.52 6.28
N ARG A 247 6.50 19.44 7.06
CA ARG A 247 7.02 19.36 8.43
C ARG A 247 8.55 19.23 8.45
N GLU A 248 9.13 18.48 7.53
CA GLU A 248 10.59 18.39 7.36
C GLU A 248 11.17 19.76 6.95
N GLN A 249 10.54 20.46 6.01
CA GLN A 249 10.94 21.83 5.65
C GLN A 249 10.84 22.80 6.82
N GLU A 250 9.81 22.66 7.66
CA GLU A 250 9.69 23.44 8.89
C GLU A 250 10.84 23.13 9.85
N ILE A 251 11.16 21.86 10.07
CA ILE A 251 12.28 21.43 10.93
C ILE A 251 13.63 21.91 10.39
N ASP A 252 13.90 21.73 9.10
CA ASP A 252 15.13 22.19 8.46
C ASP A 252 15.29 23.71 8.58
N GLY A 253 14.21 24.46 8.38
CA GLY A 253 14.19 25.90 8.62
C GLY A 253 14.52 26.28 10.06
N LEU A 254 14.06 25.49 11.05
CA LEU A 254 14.41 25.68 12.45
C LEU A 254 15.87 25.32 12.75
N LEU A 255 16.38 24.23 12.19
CA LEU A 255 17.79 23.82 12.32
C LEU A 255 18.72 24.88 11.71
N GLU A 256 18.36 25.44 10.56
CA GLU A 256 19.11 26.52 9.94
C GLU A 256 19.05 27.83 10.76
N LYS A 257 17.89 28.14 11.35
CA LYS A 257 17.75 29.27 12.28
C LYS A 257 18.63 29.11 13.52
N ILE A 258 18.72 27.90 14.08
CA ILE A 258 19.63 27.56 15.18
C ILE A 258 21.08 27.70 14.73
N HIS A 259 21.42 27.21 13.53
CA HIS A 259 22.77 27.28 13.00
C HIS A 259 23.25 28.73 12.85
N ARG A 260 22.38 29.62 12.36
CA ARG A 260 22.72 31.04 12.14
C ARG A 260 22.70 31.88 13.43
N ASN A 261 21.72 31.66 14.31
CA ASN A 261 21.42 32.58 15.42
C ASN A 261 21.49 31.95 16.82
N GLY A 262 21.83 30.66 16.90
CA GLY A 262 21.91 29.89 18.13
C GLY A 262 20.55 29.46 18.70
N LEU A 263 20.55 28.46 19.59
CA LEU A 263 19.36 27.85 20.21
C LEU A 263 18.39 28.82 20.93
N ARG A 264 18.84 30.03 21.28
CA ARG A 264 18.02 31.05 21.92
C ARG A 264 17.14 31.84 20.94
N SER A 265 17.37 31.71 19.63
CA SER A 265 16.56 32.38 18.60
C SER A 265 15.19 31.73 18.37
N LEU A 266 14.96 30.55 18.95
CA LEU A 266 13.70 29.83 18.83
C LEU A 266 12.64 30.41 19.76
N THR A 267 11.45 30.62 19.21
CA THR A 267 10.24 30.90 20.00
C THR A 267 9.83 29.67 20.80
N LYS A 268 8.97 29.84 21.81
CA LYS A 268 8.42 28.71 22.58
C LYS A 268 7.71 27.68 21.70
N LYS A 269 7.04 28.14 20.63
CA LYS A 269 6.34 27.26 19.69
C LYS A 269 7.32 26.44 18.84
N GLU A 270 8.34 27.10 18.28
CA GLU A 270 9.38 26.45 17.47
C GLU A 270 10.19 25.43 18.28
N ARG A 271 10.52 25.77 19.54
CA ARG A 271 11.22 24.83 20.44
C ARG A 271 10.36 23.61 20.75
N LYS A 272 9.06 23.78 20.97
CA LYS A 272 8.13 22.66 21.17
C LYS A 272 8.06 21.75 19.94
N ILE A 273 8.04 22.32 18.73
CA ILE A 273 8.08 21.55 17.48
C ILE A 273 9.35 20.68 17.44
N LEU A 274 10.52 21.21 17.76
CA LEU A 274 11.76 20.42 17.82
C LEU A 274 11.77 19.35 18.92
N GLU A 275 11.23 19.66 20.10
CA GLU A 275 11.13 18.70 21.21
C GLU A 275 10.19 17.54 20.88
N ASP A 276 9.07 17.81 20.19
CA ASP A 276 8.11 16.79 19.79
C ASP A 276 8.69 15.87 18.68
N ASN A 277 9.61 16.37 17.85
CA ASN A 277 10.24 15.61 16.77
C ASN A 277 11.59 14.95 17.16
N SER A 278 12.26 15.40 18.22
CA SER A 278 13.53 14.82 18.70
C SER A 278 13.36 13.62 19.66
N LYS A 279 12.11 13.32 20.05
CA LYS A 279 11.75 12.16 20.89
C LYS A 279 11.32 10.91 20.10
N LEU A 280 11.44 10.95 18.77
CA LEU A 280 11.23 9.82 17.86
C LEU A 280 12.55 9.08 17.61
#